data_AF-A0A9D8PB27-F1
#
_entry.id   AF-A0A9D8PB27-F1
#
_cell.length_a   1.000
_cell.length_b   1.000
_cell.length_c   1.000
_cell.angle_alpha   90.00
_cell.angle_beta   90.00
_cell.angle_gamma   90.00
#
_symmetry.space_group_name_H-M   'P 1'
#
loop_
_entity.id
_entity.type
_entity.pdbx_description
1 polymer ?
#
loop_
_entity_poly.entity_id
_entity_poly.type
_entity_poly.pdbx_seq_one_letter_code
_entity_poly.pdbx_strand_id
1 'polypeptide(L)'
;MKEICRGLAANFCESPSSYKLAVFNAAIIAVDIAASVALALLLIRVEPAFNGWLLAAALVVIGLLISVSASMIATRFFPAPFDKIQAAVSEAQRGNLGVRLDGGPLADDQIDQFTATVNQMLATLEQRAHEMRWLSRELMQVQDDERRRIARELHDEAGQSMTALLMRLKLLENSHSLEEVRKSAQELRDLTAHTLEEMGRIALELRPPALDEMGLDVGAGEERLHLFEFVGRFAVHFAEMDFAAEIRPVD
;
A
#
# COMPACT_ATOMS: atom_id res chain seq x y z
N MET A 1 10.51 -29.70 -51.86
CA MET A 1 11.31 -30.10 -50.68
C MET A 1 11.77 -28.90 -49.84
N LYS A 2 12.39 -27.85 -50.43
CA LYS A 2 12.83 -26.64 -49.70
C LYS A 2 11.70 -25.85 -48.99
N GLU A 3 10.49 -25.81 -49.54
CA GLU A 3 9.35 -25.13 -48.90
C GLU A 3 8.73 -25.91 -47.74
N ILE A 4 8.71 -27.25 -47.81
CA ILE A 4 8.23 -28.11 -46.71
C ILE A 4 9.18 -28.03 -45.51
N CYS A 5 10.50 -28.01 -45.74
CA CYS A 5 11.48 -27.80 -44.67
C CYS A 5 11.38 -26.40 -44.04
N ARG A 6 10.96 -25.37 -44.80
CA ARG A 6 10.80 -24.00 -44.31
C ARG A 6 9.54 -23.85 -43.45
N GLY A 7 8.44 -24.51 -43.82
CA GLY A 7 7.21 -24.56 -43.02
C GLY A 7 7.35 -25.36 -41.72
N LEU A 8 8.10 -26.48 -41.75
CA LEU A 8 8.41 -27.27 -40.55
C LEU A 8 9.30 -26.51 -39.56
N ALA A 9 10.28 -25.73 -40.04
CA ALA A 9 11.14 -24.91 -39.19
C ALA A 9 10.38 -23.70 -38.58
N ALA A 10 9.43 -23.11 -39.32
CA ALA A 10 8.61 -22.01 -38.82
C ALA A 10 7.68 -22.44 -37.68
N ASN A 11 6.96 -23.58 -37.83
CA ASN A 11 6.11 -24.13 -36.77
C ASN A 11 6.90 -24.59 -35.54
N PHE A 12 8.18 -24.94 -35.71
CA PHE A 12 9.05 -25.31 -34.60
C PHE A 12 9.48 -24.08 -33.77
N CYS A 13 9.53 -22.91 -34.41
CA CYS A 13 9.90 -21.65 -33.75
C CYS A 13 8.81 -21.14 -32.81
N GLU A 14 7.54 -21.31 -33.16
CA GLU A 14 6.36 -20.89 -32.36
C GLU A 14 5.96 -21.89 -31.26
N SER A 15 6.58 -23.08 -31.23
CA SER A 15 6.24 -24.09 -30.23
C SER A 15 6.75 -23.69 -28.82
N PRO A 16 5.96 -23.90 -27.76
CA PRO A 16 6.37 -23.62 -26.38
C PRO A 16 7.72 -24.27 -26.06
N SER A 17 8.55 -23.63 -25.23
CA SER A 17 9.89 -24.12 -24.88
C SER A 17 9.91 -25.55 -24.32
N SER A 18 8.81 -25.99 -23.68
CA SER A 18 8.61 -27.36 -23.20
C SER A 18 8.57 -28.37 -24.35
N TYR A 19 8.02 -27.97 -25.51
CA TYR A 19 8.03 -28.78 -26.73
C TYR A 19 9.41 -28.83 -27.37
N LYS A 20 10.14 -27.70 -27.43
CA LYS A 20 11.53 -27.67 -27.93
C LYS A 20 12.44 -28.59 -27.09
N LEU A 21 12.29 -28.55 -25.76
CA LEU A 21 13.01 -29.44 -24.83
C LEU A 21 12.58 -30.90 -24.98
N ALA A 22 11.28 -31.17 -25.13
CA ALA A 22 10.78 -32.53 -25.34
C ALA A 22 11.29 -33.14 -26.64
N VAL A 23 11.31 -32.39 -27.74
CA VAL A 23 11.84 -32.86 -29.01
C VAL A 23 13.36 -33.01 -28.96
N PHE A 24 14.07 -32.10 -28.29
CA PHE A 24 15.52 -32.23 -28.08
C PHE A 24 15.87 -33.48 -27.27
N ASN A 25 15.16 -33.73 -26.17
CA ASN A 25 15.32 -34.94 -25.36
C ASN A 25 14.95 -36.20 -26.16
N ALA A 26 13.85 -36.17 -26.92
CA ALA A 26 13.45 -37.29 -27.77
C ALA A 26 14.49 -37.59 -28.85
N ALA A 27 15.10 -36.56 -29.45
CA ALA A 27 16.17 -36.70 -30.43
C ALA A 27 17.44 -37.31 -29.81
N ILE A 28 17.84 -36.85 -28.61
CA ILE A 28 18.98 -37.43 -27.87
C ILE A 28 18.74 -38.90 -27.58
N ILE A 29 17.56 -39.24 -27.03
CA ILE A 29 17.20 -40.63 -26.70
C ILE A 29 17.20 -41.50 -27.97
N ALA A 30 16.65 -41.00 -29.08
CA ALA A 30 16.61 -41.75 -30.34
C ALA A 30 18.02 -42.02 -30.91
N VAL A 31 18.91 -41.04 -30.85
CA VAL A 31 20.31 -41.18 -31.30
C VAL A 31 21.07 -42.16 -30.39
N ASP A 32 20.88 -42.07 -29.07
CA ASP A 32 21.52 -42.95 -28.10
C ASP A 32 21.09 -44.41 -28.27
N ILE A 33 19.79 -44.67 -28.44
CA ILE A 33 19.26 -46.01 -28.71
C ILE A 33 19.83 -46.54 -30.04
N ALA A 34 19.83 -45.75 -31.11
CA ALA A 34 20.34 -46.18 -32.41
C ALA A 34 21.84 -46.51 -32.37
N ALA A 35 22.64 -45.68 -31.72
CA ALA A 35 24.08 -45.91 -31.55
C ALA A 35 24.38 -47.15 -30.71
N SER A 36 23.67 -47.32 -29.59
CA SER A 36 23.81 -48.48 -28.70
C SER A 36 23.45 -49.79 -29.40
N VAL A 37 22.34 -49.81 -30.15
CA VAL A 37 21.90 -50.99 -30.91
C VAL A 37 22.88 -51.31 -32.05
N ALA A 38 23.32 -50.31 -32.81
CA ALA A 38 24.28 -50.51 -33.90
C ALA A 38 25.62 -51.06 -33.40
N LEU A 39 26.13 -50.52 -32.28
CA LEU A 39 27.38 -50.95 -31.67
C LEU A 39 27.27 -52.37 -31.10
N ALA A 40 26.15 -52.72 -30.46
CA ALA A 40 25.90 -54.08 -29.96
C ALA A 40 25.88 -55.12 -31.10
N LEU A 41 25.21 -54.82 -32.22
CA LEU A 41 25.18 -55.70 -33.39
C LEU A 41 26.57 -55.86 -34.03
N LEU A 42 27.38 -54.81 -34.03
CA LEU A 42 28.75 -54.84 -34.57
C LEU A 42 29.67 -55.72 -33.70
N LEU A 43 29.59 -55.58 -32.38
CA LEU A 43 30.38 -56.39 -31.44
C LEU A 43 30.05 -57.88 -31.53
N ILE A 44 28.77 -58.24 -31.67
CA ILE A 44 28.34 -59.64 -31.86
C ILE A 44 28.92 -60.24 -33.15
N ARG A 45 29.12 -59.41 -34.19
CA ARG A 45 29.60 -59.86 -35.51
C ARG A 45 31.12 -60.04 -35.60
N VAL A 46 31.90 -59.34 -34.76
CA VAL A 46 33.36 -59.30 -34.84
C VAL A 46 34.04 -60.41 -34.02
N GLU A 47 33.54 -60.76 -32.83
CA GLU A 47 34.13 -61.85 -32.02
C GLU A 47 33.05 -62.71 -31.32
N PRO A 48 32.73 -63.91 -31.83
CA PRO A 48 31.73 -64.80 -31.21
C PRO A 48 32.25 -65.56 -29.97
N ALA A 49 33.54 -65.44 -29.63
CA ALA A 49 34.19 -66.22 -28.58
C ALA A 49 34.29 -65.51 -27.21
N PHE A 50 33.98 -64.21 -27.13
CA PHE A 50 34.04 -63.42 -25.90
C PHE A 50 32.63 -63.19 -25.33
N ASN A 51 32.50 -62.96 -24.02
CA ASN A 51 31.22 -62.67 -23.33
C ASN A 51 30.65 -61.28 -23.73
N GLY A 52 30.31 -61.09 -25.01
CA GLY A 52 29.88 -59.81 -25.61
C GLY A 52 28.61 -59.22 -24.97
N TRP A 53 27.83 -60.04 -24.27
CA TRP A 53 26.66 -59.60 -23.52
C TRP A 53 26.99 -58.62 -22.38
N LEU A 54 28.14 -58.79 -21.71
CA LEU A 54 28.56 -57.86 -20.63
C LEU A 54 28.99 -56.50 -21.17
N LEU A 55 29.70 -56.48 -22.30
CA LEU A 55 30.09 -55.23 -22.97
C LEU A 55 28.89 -54.48 -23.55
N ALA A 56 27.94 -55.20 -24.14
CA ALA A 56 26.69 -54.61 -24.63
C ALA A 56 25.87 -54.01 -23.48
N ALA A 57 25.73 -54.72 -22.35
CA ALA A 57 25.05 -54.21 -21.17
C ALA A 57 25.73 -52.95 -20.60
N ALA A 58 27.08 -52.94 -20.52
CA ALA A 58 27.83 -51.78 -20.04
C ALA A 58 27.64 -50.54 -20.92
N LEU A 59 27.62 -50.70 -22.25
CA LEU A 59 27.41 -49.59 -23.19
C LEU A 59 26.00 -48.99 -23.08
N VAL A 60 24.97 -49.83 -22.95
CA VAL A 60 23.59 -49.36 -22.74
C VAL A 60 23.47 -48.58 -21.44
N VAL A 61 24.10 -49.04 -20.36
CA VAL A 61 24.10 -48.32 -19.07
C VAL A 61 24.80 -46.97 -19.21
N ILE A 62 25.93 -46.91 -19.92
CA ILE A 62 26.66 -45.65 -20.16
C ILE A 62 25.81 -44.67 -21.00
N GLY A 63 25.16 -45.13 -22.07
CA GLY A 63 24.25 -44.30 -22.88
C GLY A 63 23.08 -43.74 -22.07
N LEU A 64 22.46 -44.59 -21.24
CA LEU A 64 21.37 -44.18 -20.35
C LEU A 64 21.83 -43.15 -19.32
N LEU A 65 23.03 -43.30 -18.76
CA LEU A 65 23.64 -42.31 -17.85
C LEU A 65 23.93 -40.98 -18.55
N ILE A 66 24.44 -41.00 -19.79
CA ILE A 66 24.70 -39.80 -20.58
C ILE A 66 23.38 -39.08 -20.92
N SER A 67 22.35 -39.82 -21.35
CA SER A 67 21.02 -39.28 -21.67
C SER A 67 20.36 -38.65 -20.43
N VAL A 68 20.40 -39.33 -19.27
CA VAL A 68 19.89 -38.79 -18.01
C VAL A 68 20.66 -37.53 -17.61
N SER A 69 21.98 -37.52 -17.75
CA SER A 69 22.82 -36.36 -17.43
C SER A 69 22.51 -35.16 -18.34
N ALA A 70 22.39 -35.40 -19.64
CA ALA A 70 21.99 -34.37 -20.61
C ALA A 70 20.60 -33.81 -20.30
N SER A 71 19.64 -34.68 -19.97
CA SER A 71 18.29 -34.26 -19.58
C SER A 71 18.25 -33.49 -18.25
N MET A 72 19.09 -33.83 -17.26
CA MET A 72 19.22 -33.07 -16.00
C MET A 72 19.88 -31.70 -16.19
N ILE A 73 20.85 -31.61 -17.10
CA ILE A 73 21.51 -30.34 -17.42
C ILE A 73 20.50 -29.42 -18.13
N ALA A 74 19.75 -29.94 -19.10
CA ALA A 74 18.77 -29.17 -19.85
C ALA A 74 17.63 -28.61 -18.97
N THR A 75 17.18 -29.35 -17.96
CA THR A 75 16.18 -28.84 -16.99
C THR A 75 16.73 -27.75 -16.06
N ARG A 76 18.05 -27.73 -15.80
CA ARG A 76 18.68 -26.67 -14.98
C ARG A 76 18.91 -25.35 -15.71
N PHE A 77 18.90 -25.33 -17.03
CA PHE A 77 19.05 -24.09 -17.80
C PHE A 77 17.74 -23.31 -17.98
N PHE A 78 16.59 -23.93 -17.72
CA PHE A 78 15.26 -23.35 -17.97
C PHE A 78 14.63 -22.47 -16.86
N PRO A 79 14.96 -22.55 -15.54
CA PRO A 79 14.22 -21.84 -14.49
C PRO A 79 14.56 -20.34 -14.33
N ALA A 80 15.66 -19.86 -14.92
CA ALA A 80 16.18 -18.51 -14.68
C ALA A 80 15.21 -17.32 -14.92
N PRO A 81 14.28 -17.32 -15.91
CA PRO A 81 13.38 -16.17 -16.11
C PRO A 81 12.30 -16.08 -15.03
N PHE A 82 11.84 -17.20 -14.47
CA PHE A 82 10.76 -17.20 -13.47
C PHE A 82 11.22 -16.66 -12.12
N ASP A 83 12.46 -16.99 -11.70
CA ASP A 83 13.03 -16.48 -10.44
C ASP A 83 13.12 -14.95 -10.44
N LYS A 84 13.48 -14.36 -11.58
CA LYS A 84 13.54 -12.89 -11.73
C LYS A 84 12.17 -12.24 -11.60
N ILE A 85 11.14 -12.85 -12.19
CA ILE A 85 9.76 -12.34 -12.11
C ILE A 85 9.25 -12.45 -10.68
N GLN A 86 9.50 -13.58 -10.01
CA GLN A 86 9.12 -13.75 -8.61
C GLN A 86 9.83 -12.75 -7.71
N ALA A 87 11.11 -12.48 -7.95
CA ALA A 87 11.86 -11.46 -7.23
C ALA A 87 11.25 -10.07 -7.44
N ALA A 88 10.94 -9.68 -8.69
CA ALA A 88 10.34 -8.39 -9.00
C ALA A 88 8.95 -8.22 -8.35
N VAL A 89 8.11 -9.26 -8.37
CA VAL A 89 6.80 -9.24 -7.70
C VAL A 89 6.95 -9.14 -6.18
N SER A 90 7.90 -9.86 -5.58
CA SER A 90 8.17 -9.77 -4.13
C SER A 90 8.67 -8.38 -3.73
N GLU A 91 9.49 -7.76 -4.57
CA GLU A 91 9.99 -6.41 -4.35
C GLU A 91 8.87 -5.36 -4.49
N ALA A 92 7.98 -5.54 -5.48
CA ALA A 92 6.77 -4.74 -5.64
C ALA A 92 5.83 -4.85 -4.43
N GLN A 93 5.66 -6.05 -3.86
CA GLN A 93 4.89 -6.25 -2.62
C GLN A 93 5.50 -5.53 -1.41
N ARG A 94 6.82 -5.30 -1.40
CA ARG A 94 7.52 -4.51 -0.37
C ARG A 94 7.43 -3.00 -0.62
N GLY A 95 6.72 -2.57 -1.67
CA GLY A 95 6.50 -1.17 -2.02
C GLY A 95 7.48 -0.61 -3.06
N ASN A 96 8.45 -1.41 -3.53
CA ASN A 96 9.34 -0.98 -4.61
C ASN A 96 8.69 -1.27 -5.98
N LEU A 97 7.85 -0.35 -6.44
CA LEU A 97 7.13 -0.48 -7.72
C LEU A 97 7.98 -0.05 -8.94
N GLY A 98 9.18 0.49 -8.72
CA GLY A 98 10.08 0.93 -9.78
C GLY A 98 10.88 -0.18 -10.44
N VAL A 99 10.75 -1.42 -9.96
CA VAL A 99 11.46 -2.58 -10.54
C VAL A 99 10.95 -2.83 -11.95
N ARG A 100 11.89 -3.08 -12.86
CA ARG A 100 11.58 -3.45 -14.25
C ARG A 100 12.30 -4.73 -14.60
N LEU A 101 11.57 -5.60 -15.28
CA LEU A 101 12.06 -6.87 -15.78
C LEU A 101 12.62 -6.65 -17.19
N ASP A 102 13.87 -7.03 -17.38
CA ASP A 102 14.54 -7.02 -18.68
C ASP A 102 14.42 -8.38 -19.36
N GLY A 103 14.12 -8.38 -20.66
CA GLY A 103 14.16 -9.57 -21.50
C GLY A 103 15.58 -10.15 -21.53
N GLY A 104 15.74 -11.39 -21.06
CA GLY A 104 17.04 -12.06 -21.08
C GLY A 104 17.46 -12.46 -22.50
N PRO A 105 18.76 -12.71 -22.75
CA PRO A 105 19.30 -13.04 -24.09
C PRO A 105 18.83 -14.38 -24.69
N LEU A 106 17.96 -15.12 -23.99
CA LEU A 106 17.38 -16.41 -24.40
C LEU A 106 15.85 -16.44 -24.16
N ALA A 107 15.20 -15.29 -23.98
CA ALA A 107 13.75 -15.21 -23.84
C ALA A 107 13.08 -15.53 -25.18
N ASP A 108 12.07 -16.41 -25.15
CA ASP A 108 11.16 -16.65 -26.28
C ASP A 108 10.03 -15.60 -26.23
N ASP A 109 9.30 -15.43 -27.33
CA ASP A 109 8.27 -14.38 -27.50
C ASP A 109 7.23 -14.38 -26.36
N GLN A 110 6.87 -15.56 -25.84
CA GLN A 110 5.95 -15.70 -24.70
C GLN A 110 6.49 -15.12 -23.39
N ILE A 111 7.80 -15.27 -23.12
CA ILE A 111 8.43 -14.76 -21.90
C ILE A 111 8.55 -13.24 -21.98
N ASP A 112 8.82 -12.71 -23.17
CA ASP A 112 8.87 -11.26 -23.41
C ASP A 112 7.48 -10.63 -23.26
N GLN A 113 6.43 -11.25 -23.82
CA GLN A 113 5.05 -10.78 -23.65
C GLN A 113 4.62 -10.79 -22.17
N PHE A 114 4.97 -11.84 -21.42
CA PHE A 114 4.67 -11.92 -20.00
C PHE A 114 5.44 -10.86 -19.20
N THR A 115 6.73 -10.69 -19.49
CA THR A 115 7.58 -9.63 -18.92
C THR A 115 7.00 -8.25 -19.15
N ALA A 116 6.58 -7.96 -20.39
CA ALA A 116 5.93 -6.70 -20.75
C ALA A 116 4.62 -6.48 -19.96
N THR A 117 3.81 -7.53 -19.82
CA THR A 117 2.56 -7.49 -19.05
C THR A 117 2.82 -7.17 -17.58
N VAL A 118 3.80 -7.83 -16.95
CA VAL A 118 4.18 -7.56 -15.55
C VAL A 118 4.71 -6.13 -15.40
N ASN A 119 5.57 -5.66 -16.29
CA ASN A 119 6.06 -4.27 -16.27
C ASN A 119 4.91 -3.25 -16.39
N GLN A 120 3.91 -3.52 -17.24
CA GLN A 120 2.73 -2.67 -17.38
C GLN A 120 1.86 -2.66 -16.10
N MET A 121 1.70 -3.82 -15.44
CA MET A 121 1.03 -3.90 -14.15
C MET A 121 1.78 -3.09 -13.08
N LEU A 122 3.11 -3.22 -12.99
CA LEU A 122 3.94 -2.48 -12.03
C LEU A 122 3.85 -0.96 -12.26
N ALA A 123 3.91 -0.50 -13.51
CA ALA A 123 3.75 0.91 -13.86
C ALA A 123 2.35 1.45 -13.47
N THR A 124 1.30 0.65 -13.69
CA THR A 124 -0.07 1.01 -13.30
C THR A 124 -0.19 1.14 -11.78
N LEU A 125 0.36 0.19 -11.02
CA LEU A 125 0.37 0.25 -9.56
C LEU A 125 1.14 1.47 -9.05
N GLU A 126 2.29 1.77 -9.65
CA GLU A 126 3.11 2.93 -9.31
C GLU A 126 2.34 4.24 -9.51
N GLN A 127 1.67 4.38 -10.65
CA GLN A 127 0.83 5.53 -10.96
C GLN A 127 -0.32 5.68 -9.96
N ARG A 128 -1.05 4.59 -9.68
CA ARG A 128 -2.16 4.62 -8.70
C ARG A 128 -1.69 4.99 -7.30
N ALA A 129 -0.56 4.44 -6.87
CA ALA A 129 0.02 4.79 -5.57
C ALA A 129 0.44 6.26 -5.53
N HIS A 130 0.96 6.81 -6.63
CA HIS A 130 1.27 8.23 -6.74
C HIS A 130 0.01 9.11 -6.68
N GLU A 131 -1.03 8.78 -7.44
CA GLU A 131 -2.33 9.46 -7.42
C GLU A 131 -2.94 9.48 -6.03
N MET A 132 -2.97 8.34 -5.33
CA MET A 132 -3.49 8.24 -3.96
C MET A 132 -2.68 9.11 -2.98
N ARG A 133 -1.34 9.08 -3.06
CA ARG A 133 -0.49 9.93 -2.22
C ARG A 133 -0.69 11.41 -2.51
N TRP A 134 -0.90 11.78 -3.76
CA TRP A 134 -1.15 13.16 -4.15
C TRP A 134 -2.51 13.63 -3.64
N LEU A 135 -3.57 12.85 -3.87
CA LEU A 135 -4.92 13.17 -3.39
C LEU A 135 -4.99 13.23 -1.86
N SER A 136 -4.31 12.31 -1.17
CA SER A 136 -4.23 12.33 0.30
C SER A 136 -3.57 13.60 0.82
N ARG A 137 -2.50 14.08 0.17
CA ARG A 137 -1.86 15.36 0.53
C ARG A 137 -2.78 16.55 0.26
N GLU A 138 -3.47 16.56 -0.87
CA GLU A 138 -4.42 17.62 -1.21
C GLU A 138 -5.58 17.67 -0.20
N LEU A 139 -6.13 16.50 0.16
CA LEU A 139 -7.18 16.41 1.19
C LEU A 139 -6.71 16.88 2.56
N MET A 140 -5.48 16.54 2.97
CA MET A 140 -4.89 17.05 4.21
C MET A 140 -4.75 18.57 4.16
N GLN A 141 -4.28 19.12 3.04
CA GLN A 141 -4.13 20.57 2.89
C GLN A 141 -5.48 21.29 2.95
N VAL A 142 -6.49 20.79 2.23
CA VAL A 142 -7.86 21.32 2.28
C VAL A 142 -8.43 21.24 3.70
N GLN A 143 -8.20 20.13 4.40
CA GLN A 143 -8.65 19.96 5.79
C GLN A 143 -7.97 20.97 6.72
N ASP A 144 -6.67 21.21 6.57
CA ASP A 144 -5.92 22.17 7.39
C ASP A 144 -6.36 23.62 7.11
N ASP A 145 -6.58 23.97 5.85
CA ASP A 145 -7.08 25.28 5.45
C ASP A 145 -8.50 25.52 5.99
N GLU A 146 -9.36 24.51 5.95
CA GLU A 146 -10.70 24.56 6.52
C GLU A 146 -10.67 24.70 8.04
N ARG A 147 -9.80 23.96 8.73
CA ARG A 147 -9.59 24.14 10.18
C ARG A 147 -9.15 25.56 10.53
N ARG A 148 -8.21 26.13 9.77
CA ARG A 148 -7.77 27.52 9.95
C ARG A 148 -8.87 28.53 9.63
N ARG A 149 -9.78 28.21 8.71
CA ARG A 149 -10.95 29.04 8.40
C ARG A 149 -11.92 29.04 9.57
N ILE A 150 -12.32 27.87 10.06
CA ILE A 150 -13.25 27.72 11.19
C ILE A 150 -12.65 28.34 12.46
N ALA A 151 -11.36 28.16 12.75
CA ALA A 151 -10.71 28.77 13.91
C ALA A 151 -10.78 30.31 13.89
N ARG A 152 -10.67 30.92 12.70
CA ARG A 152 -10.82 32.38 12.55
C ARG A 152 -12.26 32.81 12.74
N GLU A 153 -13.20 32.12 12.10
CA GLU A 153 -14.64 32.38 12.24
C GLU A 153 -15.08 32.31 13.71
N LEU A 154 -14.60 31.29 14.43
CA LEU A 154 -14.78 31.15 15.87
C LEU A 154 -14.17 32.30 16.66
N HIS A 155 -12.93 32.69 16.36
CA HIS A 155 -12.28 33.80 17.06
C HIS A 155 -13.03 35.12 16.87
N ASP A 156 -13.55 35.36 15.68
CA ASP A 156 -14.32 36.56 15.36
C ASP A 156 -15.67 36.57 16.07
N GLU A 157 -16.41 35.45 16.05
CA GLU A 157 -17.69 35.30 16.76
C GLU A 157 -17.52 35.38 18.28
N ALA A 158 -16.44 34.79 18.81
CA ALA A 158 -16.01 34.92 20.19
C ALA A 158 -15.77 36.38 20.58
N GLY A 159 -14.98 37.09 19.76
CA GLY A 159 -14.65 38.49 19.99
C GLY A 159 -15.88 39.39 19.98
N GLN A 160 -16.82 39.13 19.07
CA GLN A 160 -18.10 39.85 19.02
C GLN A 160 -18.93 39.63 20.28
N SER A 161 -19.07 38.37 20.71
CA SER A 161 -19.83 38.02 21.91
C SER A 161 -19.21 38.61 23.18
N MET A 162 -17.88 38.54 23.33
CA MET A 162 -17.16 39.20 24.42
C MET A 162 -17.33 40.72 24.41
N THR A 163 -17.32 41.35 23.24
CA THR A 163 -17.56 42.79 23.10
C THR A 163 -18.97 43.17 23.56
N ALA A 164 -19.98 42.39 23.19
CA ALA A 164 -21.35 42.59 23.63
C ALA A 164 -21.49 42.45 25.15
N LEU A 165 -20.80 41.48 25.76
CA LEU A 165 -20.74 41.30 27.22
C LEU A 165 -20.10 42.52 27.90
N LEU A 166 -18.96 43.01 27.40
CA LEU A 166 -18.30 44.20 27.95
C LEU A 166 -19.19 45.46 27.87
N MET A 167 -19.91 45.65 26.75
CA MET A 167 -20.85 46.76 26.62
C MET A 167 -22.01 46.66 27.62
N ARG A 168 -22.58 45.46 27.81
CA ARG A 168 -23.66 45.23 28.79
C ARG A 168 -23.18 45.43 30.23
N LEU A 169 -21.96 45.02 30.57
CA LEU A 169 -21.35 45.28 31.87
C LEU A 169 -21.18 46.78 32.11
N LYS A 170 -20.72 47.54 31.11
CA LYS A 170 -20.61 49.01 31.21
C LYS A 170 -21.97 49.69 31.40
N LEU A 171 -23.04 49.16 30.80
CA LEU A 171 -24.39 49.66 31.05
C LEU A 171 -24.84 49.37 32.49
N LEU A 172 -24.50 48.19 33.02
CA LEU A 172 -24.76 47.80 34.41
C LEU A 172 -24.08 48.75 35.42
N GLU A 173 -22.84 49.18 35.14
CA GLU A 173 -22.11 50.15 35.98
C GLU A 173 -22.81 51.51 36.11
N ASN A 174 -23.66 51.86 35.14
CA ASN A 174 -24.40 53.12 35.11
C ASN A 174 -25.86 52.98 35.59
N SER A 175 -26.26 51.81 36.08
CA SER A 175 -27.61 51.57 36.60
C SER A 175 -27.83 52.26 37.94
N HIS A 176 -29.03 52.80 38.15
CA HIS A 176 -29.37 53.58 39.35
C HIS A 176 -30.34 52.86 40.30
N SER A 177 -30.82 51.66 39.95
CA SER A 177 -31.70 50.85 40.78
C SER A 177 -31.24 49.39 40.88
N LEU A 178 -31.53 48.78 42.03
CA LEU A 178 -31.21 47.37 42.31
C LEU A 178 -31.96 46.42 41.35
N GLU A 179 -33.16 46.80 40.92
CA GLU A 179 -33.99 46.03 39.99
C GLU A 179 -33.40 46.03 38.56
N GLU A 180 -32.91 47.19 38.09
CA GLU A 180 -32.20 47.27 36.80
C GLU A 180 -30.90 46.45 36.82
N VAL A 181 -30.16 46.49 37.92
CA VAL A 181 -28.94 45.69 38.10
C VAL A 181 -29.27 44.20 38.04
N ARG A 182 -30.30 43.74 38.77
CA ARG A 182 -30.70 42.34 38.81
C ARG A 182 -31.13 41.83 37.42
N LYS A 183 -31.93 42.63 36.70
CA LYS A 183 -32.39 42.28 35.35
C LYS A 183 -31.23 42.23 34.35
N SER A 184 -30.37 43.25 34.31
CA SER A 184 -29.22 43.26 33.38
C SER A 184 -28.20 42.15 33.69
N ALA A 185 -27.97 41.82 34.97
CA ALA A 185 -27.11 40.69 35.35
C ALA A 185 -27.67 39.35 34.85
N GLN A 186 -28.99 39.18 34.90
CA GLN A 186 -29.66 37.98 34.40
C GLN A 186 -29.55 37.85 32.87
N GLU A 187 -29.77 38.94 32.14
CA GLU A 187 -29.57 38.97 30.68
C GLU A 187 -28.10 38.73 30.28
N LEU A 188 -27.13 39.26 31.06
CA LEU A 188 -25.70 39.02 30.88
C LEU A 188 -25.33 37.54 31.06
N ARG A 189 -25.88 36.91 32.10
CA ARG A 189 -25.68 35.48 32.37
C ARG A 189 -26.25 34.64 31.24
N ASP A 190 -27.46 34.93 30.79
CA ASP A 190 -28.12 34.16 29.73
C ASP A 190 -27.38 34.32 28.38
N LEU A 191 -26.89 35.53 28.05
CA LEU A 191 -26.03 35.75 26.88
C LEU A 191 -24.70 35.00 26.97
N THR A 192 -24.09 34.98 28.16
CA THR A 192 -22.83 34.25 28.40
C THR A 192 -23.03 32.75 28.24
N ALA A 193 -24.11 32.20 28.79
CA ALA A 193 -24.45 30.78 28.68
C ALA A 193 -24.66 30.35 27.21
N HIS A 194 -25.43 31.12 26.45
CA HIS A 194 -25.65 30.87 25.02
C HIS A 194 -24.35 30.92 24.22
N THR A 195 -23.48 31.88 24.51
CA THR A 195 -22.18 32.01 23.82
C THR A 195 -21.27 30.81 24.11
N LEU A 196 -21.23 30.35 25.36
CA LEU A 196 -20.44 29.18 25.77
C LEU A 196 -20.96 27.88 25.13
N GLU A 197 -22.28 27.74 24.99
CA GLU A 197 -22.90 26.57 24.34
C GLU A 197 -22.53 26.49 22.85
N GLU A 198 -22.65 27.61 22.12
CA GLU A 198 -22.29 27.67 20.70
C GLU A 198 -20.79 27.41 20.48
N MET A 199 -19.92 28.01 21.30
CA MET A 199 -18.48 27.73 21.27
C MET A 199 -18.15 26.27 21.55
N GLY A 200 -18.82 25.67 22.54
CA GLY A 200 -18.64 24.27 22.90
C GLY A 200 -19.05 23.33 21.78
N ARG A 201 -20.16 23.62 21.09
CA ARG A 201 -20.67 22.86 19.94
C ARG A 201 -19.65 22.83 18.80
N ILE A 202 -19.14 23.99 18.40
CA ILE A 202 -18.22 24.11 17.27
C ILE A 202 -16.83 23.56 17.62
N ALA A 203 -16.37 23.70 18.88
CA ALA A 203 -15.11 23.12 19.34
C ALA A 203 -15.13 21.57 19.28
N LEU A 204 -16.28 20.93 19.51
CA LEU A 204 -16.42 19.47 19.32
C LEU A 204 -16.28 19.06 17.85
N GLU A 205 -16.75 19.87 16.90
CA GLU A 205 -16.67 19.59 15.46
C GLU A 205 -15.25 19.74 14.89
N LEU A 206 -14.38 20.50 15.57
CA LEU A 206 -12.98 20.71 15.19
C LEU A 206 -12.02 19.61 15.64
N ARG A 207 -12.49 18.61 16.41
CA ARG A 207 -11.63 17.54 16.95
C ARG A 207 -11.03 16.72 15.80
N PRO A 208 -9.69 16.60 15.70
CA PRO A 208 -9.07 15.85 14.61
C PRO A 208 -9.43 14.35 14.67
N PRO A 209 -9.98 13.76 13.59
CA PRO A 209 -10.16 12.30 13.52
C PRO A 209 -8.82 11.55 13.57
N ALA A 210 -7.76 12.20 13.10
CA ALA A 210 -6.40 11.63 13.07
C ALA A 210 -5.82 11.31 14.46
N LEU A 211 -6.31 11.94 15.53
CA LEU A 211 -5.90 11.62 16.91
C LEU A 211 -6.66 10.40 17.48
N ASP A 212 -7.85 10.09 16.96
CA ASP A 212 -8.62 8.90 17.38
C ASP A 212 -8.17 7.63 16.62
N GLU A 213 -7.61 7.76 15.41
CA GLU A 213 -7.16 6.62 14.60
C GLU A 213 -5.71 6.16 14.86
N MET A 214 -4.84 7.01 15.42
CA MET A 214 -3.42 6.65 15.58
C MET A 214 -3.09 5.80 16.83
N GLY A 215 -4.03 5.56 17.75
CA GLY A 215 -3.77 4.72 18.93
C GLY A 215 -2.55 5.17 19.78
N LEU A 216 -2.10 6.42 19.61
CA LEU A 216 -1.02 7.02 20.37
C LEU A 216 -1.58 7.52 21.70
N ASP A 217 -2.00 6.57 22.53
CA ASP A 217 -1.79 6.72 23.96
C ASP A 217 -0.27 6.88 24.18
N VAL A 218 0.13 7.65 25.19
CA VAL A 218 1.51 8.04 25.53
C VAL A 218 2.32 8.83 24.49
N GLY A 219 2.34 10.17 24.63
CA GLY A 219 3.52 10.94 24.17
C GLY A 219 3.42 12.46 23.95
N ALA A 220 2.24 13.06 23.83
CA ALA A 220 2.10 14.50 23.62
C ALA A 220 1.11 15.09 24.63
N GLY A 221 1.51 15.11 25.90
CA GLY A 221 0.67 15.54 27.03
C GLY A 221 0.63 17.04 27.29
N GLU A 222 1.48 17.86 26.66
CA GLU A 222 1.66 19.25 27.10
C GLU A 222 0.87 20.28 26.28
N GLU A 223 0.56 20.03 25.00
CA GLU A 223 -0.40 20.88 24.26
C GLU A 223 -1.86 20.42 24.42
N ARG A 224 -2.05 19.24 25.04
CA ARG A 224 -3.32 18.50 25.17
C ARG A 224 -4.34 19.16 26.12
N LEU A 225 -3.91 20.13 26.94
CA LEU A 225 -4.74 20.70 28.00
C LEU A 225 -5.09 22.18 27.78
N HIS A 226 -4.28 22.95 27.06
CA HIS A 226 -4.41 24.42 27.13
C HIS A 226 -5.67 24.99 26.45
N LEU A 227 -6.19 24.37 25.38
CA LEU A 227 -7.40 24.88 24.71
C LEU A 227 -8.69 24.37 25.38
N PHE A 228 -8.69 23.12 25.84
CA PHE A 228 -9.85 22.47 26.48
C PHE A 228 -10.04 22.92 27.94
N GLU A 229 -8.94 23.18 28.66
CA GLU A 229 -8.95 23.76 30.01
C GLU A 229 -9.33 25.25 29.98
N PHE A 230 -9.17 25.94 28.86
CA PHE A 230 -9.58 27.34 28.70
C PHE A 230 -11.09 27.49 28.47
N VAL A 231 -11.73 26.64 27.67
CA VAL A 231 -13.18 26.76 27.39
C VAL A 231 -14.03 25.95 28.38
N GLY A 232 -13.61 24.74 28.74
CA GLY A 232 -14.37 23.85 29.64
C GLY A 232 -14.44 24.33 31.10
N ARG A 233 -13.41 25.06 31.58
CA ARG A 233 -13.40 25.56 32.97
C ARG A 233 -14.28 26.80 33.17
N PHE A 234 -14.59 27.55 32.10
CA PHE A 234 -15.52 28.69 32.17
C PHE A 234 -16.99 28.24 32.20
N ALA A 235 -17.36 27.18 31.47
CA ALA A 235 -18.74 26.70 31.41
C ALA A 235 -19.21 26.01 32.70
N VAL A 236 -18.34 25.23 33.35
CA VAL A 236 -18.73 24.41 34.53
C VAL A 236 -18.77 25.23 35.83
N HIS A 237 -18.02 26.34 35.93
CA HIS A 237 -18.02 27.15 37.16
C HIS A 237 -19.21 28.12 37.26
N PHE A 238 -19.85 28.48 36.14
CA PHE A 238 -20.99 29.41 36.13
C PHE A 238 -22.34 28.74 36.41
N ALA A 239 -22.47 27.43 36.19
CA ALA A 239 -23.73 26.70 36.41
C ALA A 239 -24.04 26.41 37.90
N GLU A 240 -23.05 26.52 38.79
CA GLU A 240 -23.19 26.21 40.22
C GLU A 240 -23.36 27.45 41.14
N MET A 241 -23.18 28.67 40.63
CA MET A 241 -23.38 29.89 41.44
C MET A 241 -24.84 30.33 41.39
N ASP A 242 -25.60 29.94 42.42
CA ASP A 242 -26.94 30.48 42.68
C ASP A 242 -26.84 31.93 43.19
N PHE A 243 -26.79 32.88 42.24
CA PHE A 243 -26.73 34.32 42.50
C PHE A 243 -27.96 34.88 43.25
N ALA A 244 -29.00 34.08 43.49
CA ALA A 244 -30.16 34.50 44.25
C ALA A 244 -29.89 34.63 45.77
N ALA A 245 -28.83 33.98 46.29
CA ALA A 245 -28.56 33.92 47.73
C ALA A 245 -27.68 35.07 48.27
N GLU A 246 -26.99 35.83 47.41
CA GLU A 246 -25.90 36.73 47.84
C GLU A 246 -26.03 38.18 47.31
N ILE A 247 -27.26 38.69 47.20
CA ILE A 247 -27.50 40.13 47.09
C ILE A 247 -28.06 40.60 48.44
N ARG A 248 -27.18 40.99 49.36
CA ARG A 248 -27.57 41.76 50.54
C ARG A 248 -27.83 43.20 50.10
N PRO A 249 -28.94 43.83 50.53
CA PRO A 249 -29.16 45.24 50.25
C PRO A 249 -28.04 46.04 50.89
N VAL A 250 -27.44 46.94 50.10
CA VAL A 250 -26.50 47.94 50.61
C VAL A 250 -27.35 49.08 51.13
N ASP A 251 -27.31 49.28 52.45
CA ASP A 251 -27.89 50.42 53.16
C ASP A 251 -27.18 51.74 52.80
#